data_AF-A0A6B1DA68-F1
#
_entry.id   AF-A0A6B1DA68-F1
#
_cell.length_a   1.000
_cell.length_b   1.000
_cell.length_c   1.000
_cell.angle_alpha   90.00
_cell.angle_beta   90.00
_cell.angle_gamma   90.00
#
_symmetry.space_group_name_H-M   'P 1'
#
loop_
_entity.id
_entity.type
_entity.pdbx_description
1 polymer ?
#
loop_
_entity_poly.entity_id
_entity_poly.type
_entity_poly.pdbx_seq_one_letter_code
_entity_poly.pdbx_strand_id
1 'polypeptide(L)'
;MTAIGTPPPFSCGNFTEPYWQEFRFGVDSPDEVIETVIKLWNTDREQIFLDELSREETLLVRWEDSQGERVYSARFREGEFHQVLVSFKSGRRPTLAQVIDCLGFPEYFAAYEARGVEKDSFVLALSYPEKGFEIYHVSFGALPKSTTDLPARLIDNLSVVAPGPPEQMVRDVYSYGHLPSVHAWGLCVLRPWPGSIGAIEIESFLGADPRCKQP
;
A
#
# COMPACT_ATOMS: atom_id res chain seq x y z
N MET A 1 -21.36 6.42 26.04
CA MET A 1 -20.47 5.36 25.54
C MET A 1 -21.10 4.80 24.28
N THR A 2 -20.63 5.23 23.12
CA THR A 2 -21.16 4.79 21.82
C THR A 2 -20.51 3.43 21.52
N ALA A 3 -21.32 2.40 21.32
CA ALA A 3 -20.82 1.11 20.89
C ALA A 3 -20.06 1.30 19.57
N ILE A 4 -18.78 0.92 19.54
CA ILE A 4 -18.02 0.81 18.29
C ILE A 4 -18.69 -0.33 17.53
N GLY A 5 -19.58 0.01 16.60
CA GLY A 5 -20.24 -0.97 15.74
C GLY A 5 -19.18 -1.78 15.00
N THR A 6 -19.40 -3.09 14.88
CA THR A 6 -18.57 -3.94 14.03
C THR A 6 -18.51 -3.32 12.63
N PRO A 7 -17.32 -3.06 12.07
CA PRO A 7 -17.20 -2.55 10.71
C PRO A 7 -18.00 -3.46 9.76
N PRO A 8 -18.69 -2.91 8.75
CA PRO A 8 -19.39 -3.73 7.77
C PRO A 8 -18.40 -4.73 7.13
N PRO A 9 -18.85 -5.95 6.79
CA PRO A 9 -17.98 -6.94 6.18
C PRO A 9 -17.41 -6.39 4.86
N PHE A 10 -16.08 -6.37 4.77
CA PHE A 10 -15.37 -5.96 3.56
C PHE A 10 -15.39 -7.12 2.55
N SER A 11 -15.80 -6.89 1.30
CA SER A 11 -15.85 -7.94 0.29
C SER A 11 -14.49 -8.08 -0.41
N CYS A 12 -14.04 -9.31 -0.64
CA CYS A 12 -12.77 -9.57 -1.33
C CYS A 12 -12.75 -9.05 -2.77
N GLY A 13 -13.93 -8.88 -3.37
CA GLY A 13 -14.08 -8.19 -4.65
C GLY A 13 -13.32 -6.87 -4.67
N ASN A 14 -13.33 -6.09 -3.58
CA ASN A 14 -12.68 -4.78 -3.51
C ASN A 14 -11.13 -4.82 -3.59
N PHE A 15 -10.49 -5.96 -3.27
CA PHE A 15 -9.04 -6.16 -3.45
C PHE A 15 -8.68 -6.88 -4.74
N THR A 16 -9.64 -7.65 -5.26
CA THR A 16 -9.46 -8.55 -6.40
C THR A 16 -10.22 -8.08 -7.62
N GLU A 17 -10.73 -6.83 -7.61
CA GLU A 17 -11.44 -6.26 -8.76
C GLU A 17 -10.54 -6.45 -10.00
N PRO A 18 -11.08 -7.02 -11.08
CA PRO A 18 -10.29 -7.42 -12.26
C PRO A 18 -9.49 -6.23 -12.83
N TYR A 19 -9.97 -5.01 -12.61
CA TYR A 19 -9.36 -3.78 -13.10
C TYR A 19 -7.95 -3.52 -12.56
N TRP A 20 -7.58 -4.04 -11.38
CA TRP A 20 -6.20 -3.92 -10.87
C TRP A 20 -5.20 -4.73 -11.67
N GLN A 21 -5.66 -5.80 -12.31
CA GLN A 21 -4.83 -6.60 -13.21
C GLN A 21 -4.69 -5.95 -14.58
N GLU A 22 -5.65 -5.11 -14.98
CA GLU A 22 -5.63 -4.44 -16.28
C GLU A 22 -4.58 -3.32 -16.33
N PHE A 23 -4.34 -2.62 -15.22
CA PHE A 23 -3.18 -1.71 -15.10
C PHE A 23 -1.82 -2.42 -15.08
N ARG A 24 -1.78 -3.76 -14.97
CA ARG A 24 -0.52 -4.53 -14.97
C ARG A 24 0.02 -4.78 -16.37
N PHE A 25 -0.78 -4.54 -17.42
CA PHE A 25 -0.44 -4.95 -18.78
C PHE A 25 -0.98 -3.93 -19.81
N GLY A 26 -0.17 -2.92 -20.15
CA GLY A 26 -0.39 -2.08 -21.35
C GLY A 26 -1.09 -0.74 -21.14
N VAL A 27 -0.97 -0.15 -19.95
CA VAL A 27 -1.39 1.23 -19.69
C VAL A 27 -0.15 1.99 -19.23
N ASP A 28 0.57 2.58 -20.17
CA ASP A 28 1.90 3.14 -19.91
C ASP A 28 1.86 4.67 -19.75
N SER A 29 0.76 5.32 -20.15
CA SER A 29 0.62 6.77 -20.12
C SER A 29 -0.53 7.30 -19.25
N PRO A 30 -0.45 8.55 -18.77
CA PRO A 30 -1.53 9.20 -18.04
C PRO A 30 -2.87 9.20 -18.79
N ASP A 31 -2.84 9.45 -20.10
CA ASP A 31 -4.04 9.49 -20.93
C ASP A 31 -4.68 8.09 -21.05
N GLU A 32 -3.88 7.03 -21.20
CA GLU A 32 -4.40 5.67 -21.20
C GLU A 32 -5.01 5.28 -19.85
N VAL A 33 -4.42 5.71 -18.72
CA VAL A 33 -5.04 5.52 -17.40
C VAL A 33 -6.39 6.24 -17.34
N ILE A 34 -6.46 7.49 -17.79
CA ILE A 34 -7.71 8.27 -17.80
C ILE A 34 -8.79 7.54 -18.61
N GLU A 35 -8.47 7.13 -19.85
CA GLU A 35 -9.42 6.44 -20.72
C GLU A 35 -9.87 5.10 -20.13
N THR A 36 -8.93 4.36 -19.52
CA THR A 36 -9.20 3.09 -18.83
C THR A 36 -10.14 3.31 -17.65
N VAL A 37 -9.89 4.33 -16.82
CA VAL A 37 -10.75 4.69 -15.68
C VAL A 37 -12.15 5.07 -16.17
N ILE A 38 -12.28 5.95 -17.15
CA ILE A 38 -13.59 6.34 -17.70
C ILE A 38 -14.36 5.11 -18.19
N LYS A 39 -13.71 4.26 -18.97
CA LYS A 39 -14.35 3.11 -19.62
C LYS A 39 -14.74 2.02 -18.64
N LEU A 40 -13.84 1.62 -17.75
CA LEU A 40 -14.02 0.45 -16.89
C LEU A 40 -14.69 0.80 -15.56
N TRP A 41 -14.40 1.98 -15.02
CA TRP A 41 -14.90 2.41 -13.72
C TRP A 41 -16.17 3.25 -13.83
N ASN A 42 -16.56 3.62 -15.06
CA ASN A 42 -17.69 4.50 -15.32
C ASN A 42 -17.58 5.80 -14.51
N THR A 43 -16.36 6.33 -14.43
CA THR A 43 -16.03 7.58 -13.74
C THR A 43 -16.08 8.73 -14.74
N ASP A 44 -16.73 9.84 -14.37
CA ASP A 44 -16.77 11.01 -15.22
C ASP A 44 -15.39 11.67 -15.30
N ARG A 45 -14.97 12.15 -16.48
CA ARG A 45 -13.66 12.78 -16.68
C ARG A 45 -13.39 13.91 -15.68
N GLU A 46 -14.42 14.67 -15.30
CA GLU A 46 -14.36 15.77 -14.33
C GLU A 46 -13.99 15.32 -12.91
N GLN A 47 -14.17 14.03 -12.60
CA GLN A 47 -13.80 13.42 -11.32
C GLN A 47 -12.36 12.88 -11.32
N ILE A 48 -11.65 13.01 -12.45
CA ILE A 48 -10.26 12.58 -12.61
C ILE A 48 -9.36 13.80 -12.62
N PHE A 49 -8.50 13.87 -11.61
CA PHE A 49 -7.55 14.96 -11.41
C PHE A 49 -6.20 14.56 -11.97
N LEU A 50 -5.57 15.48 -12.70
CA LEU A 50 -4.19 15.36 -13.15
C LEU A 50 -3.37 16.40 -12.38
N ASP A 51 -2.46 15.94 -11.53
CA ASP A 51 -1.57 16.80 -10.76
C ASP A 51 -0.12 16.56 -11.19
N GLU A 52 0.64 17.64 -11.37
CA GLU A 52 2.09 17.60 -11.52
C GLU A 52 2.73 17.75 -10.14
N LEU A 53 3.44 16.71 -9.68
CA LEU A 53 4.20 16.80 -8.43
C LEU A 53 5.55 17.48 -8.73
N SER A 54 5.66 18.74 -8.27
CA SER A 54 6.64 19.76 -8.65
C SER A 54 8.14 19.46 -8.40
N ARG A 55 8.53 18.23 -8.08
CA ARG A 55 9.93 17.89 -7.76
C ARG A 55 10.56 16.77 -8.57
N GLU A 56 9.79 15.92 -9.27
CA GLU A 56 10.34 14.74 -9.97
C GLU A 56 9.67 14.46 -11.33
N GLU A 57 8.95 15.42 -11.93
CA GLU A 57 8.21 15.23 -13.20
C GLU A 57 7.22 14.04 -13.15
N THR A 58 6.80 13.68 -11.93
CA THR A 58 5.83 12.63 -11.67
C THR A 58 4.44 13.18 -11.95
N LEU A 59 3.81 12.65 -13.00
CA LEU A 59 2.39 12.86 -13.23
C LEU A 59 1.60 11.97 -12.26
N LEU A 60 0.57 12.56 -11.66
CA LEU A 60 -0.36 11.88 -10.78
C LEU A 60 -1.74 11.94 -11.42
N VAL A 61 -2.32 10.77 -11.72
CA VAL A 61 -3.73 10.67 -12.09
C VAL A 61 -4.50 10.17 -10.88
N ARG A 62 -5.42 10.98 -10.37
CA ARG A 62 -6.20 10.69 -9.17
C ARG A 62 -7.69 10.62 -9.48
N TRP A 63 -8.39 9.61 -8.97
CA TRP A 63 -9.84 9.49 -9.08
C TRP A 63 -10.43 8.87 -7.82
N GLU A 64 -11.75 9.00 -7.65
CA GLU A 64 -12.49 8.32 -6.58
C GLU A 64 -13.32 7.18 -7.16
N ASP A 65 -13.60 6.16 -6.34
CA ASP A 65 -14.61 5.17 -6.75
C ASP A 65 -16.01 5.78 -6.81
N SER A 66 -16.94 5.09 -7.45
CA SER A 66 -18.34 5.52 -7.59
C SER A 66 -19.08 5.70 -6.26
N GLN A 67 -18.57 5.11 -5.17
CA GLN A 67 -19.11 5.27 -3.83
C GLN A 67 -18.45 6.43 -3.05
N GLY A 68 -17.37 7.02 -3.57
CA GLY A 68 -16.59 8.05 -2.90
C GLY A 68 -15.92 7.57 -1.62
N GLU A 69 -15.67 6.27 -1.48
CA GLU A 69 -15.10 5.61 -0.29
C GLU A 69 -13.59 5.37 -0.44
N ARG A 70 -13.09 5.37 -1.68
CA ARG A 70 -11.68 5.12 -2.02
C ARG A 70 -11.16 6.23 -2.91
N VAL A 71 -9.90 6.61 -2.69
CA VAL A 71 -9.15 7.50 -3.58
C VAL A 71 -8.01 6.69 -4.20
N TYR A 72 -7.92 6.74 -5.52
CA TYR A 72 -6.88 6.09 -6.30
C TYR A 72 -5.92 7.11 -6.84
N SER A 73 -4.67 6.71 -6.97
CA SER A 73 -3.58 7.57 -7.40
C SER A 73 -2.60 6.77 -8.24
N ALA A 74 -2.74 6.84 -9.56
CA ALA A 74 -1.77 6.31 -10.51
C ALA A 74 -0.58 7.26 -10.62
N ARG A 75 0.62 6.71 -10.49
CA ARG A 75 1.89 7.44 -10.49
C ARG A 75 2.74 7.03 -11.67
N PHE A 76 3.34 8.05 -12.30
CA PHE A 76 4.20 7.89 -13.45
C PHE A 76 5.59 8.43 -13.16
N ARG A 77 6.64 7.80 -13.69
CA ARG A 77 8.03 8.27 -13.61
C ARG A 77 8.62 8.22 -15.00
N GLU A 78 9.26 9.31 -15.43
CA GLU A 78 9.87 9.39 -16.77
C GLU A 78 8.87 9.05 -17.90
N GLY A 79 7.57 9.30 -17.66
CA GLY A 79 6.48 8.98 -18.59
C GLY A 79 5.96 7.55 -18.53
N GLU A 80 6.52 6.67 -17.68
CA GLU A 80 6.10 5.28 -17.54
C GLU A 80 5.25 5.06 -16.27
N PHE A 81 4.21 4.22 -16.37
CA PHE A 81 3.37 3.84 -15.25
C PHE A 81 4.12 2.97 -14.23
N HIS A 82 4.06 3.33 -12.95
CA HIS A 82 4.79 2.62 -11.88
C HIS A 82 3.89 1.98 -10.82
N GLN A 83 2.86 2.68 -10.38
CA GLN A 83 2.13 2.29 -9.18
C GLN A 83 0.72 2.88 -9.18
N VAL A 84 -0.24 2.14 -8.63
CA VAL A 84 -1.51 2.70 -8.14
C VAL A 84 -1.52 2.62 -6.62
N LEU A 85 -1.65 3.79 -5.97
CA LEU A 85 -1.93 3.89 -4.55
C LEU A 85 -3.45 3.94 -4.34
N VAL A 86 -3.94 3.13 -3.41
CA VAL A 86 -5.32 3.10 -2.95
C VAL A 86 -5.36 3.62 -1.52
N SER A 87 -6.09 4.71 -1.29
CA SER A 87 -6.34 5.28 0.03
C SER A 87 -7.81 5.12 0.40
N PHE A 88 -8.08 4.59 1.58
CA PHE A 88 -9.45 4.40 2.07
C PHE A 88 -9.91 5.62 2.87
N LYS A 89 -11.10 6.16 2.58
CA LYS A 89 -11.69 7.24 3.38
C LYS A 89 -12.12 6.72 4.77
N SER A 90 -12.21 7.64 5.74
CA SER A 90 -12.49 7.31 7.14
C SER A 90 -13.81 6.55 7.31
N GLY A 91 -13.75 5.34 7.88
CA GLY A 91 -14.93 4.54 8.25
C GLY A 91 -15.11 3.23 7.48
N ARG A 92 -14.43 3.04 6.35
CA ARG A 92 -14.50 1.80 5.54
C ARG A 92 -13.16 1.15 5.25
N ARG A 93 -12.19 1.38 6.13
CA ARG A 93 -10.89 0.72 6.07
C ARG A 93 -11.05 -0.78 6.36
N PRO A 94 -10.42 -1.67 5.57
CA PRO A 94 -10.38 -3.09 5.87
C PRO A 94 -9.46 -3.37 7.05
N THR A 95 -9.72 -4.45 7.79
CA THR A 95 -8.76 -4.95 8.79
C THR A 95 -7.67 -5.79 8.16
N LEU A 96 -6.52 -5.92 8.82
CA LEU A 96 -5.43 -6.81 8.40
C LEU A 96 -5.91 -8.25 8.18
N ALA A 97 -6.77 -8.77 9.07
CA ALA A 97 -7.36 -10.09 8.94
C ALA A 97 -8.20 -10.21 7.66
N GLN A 98 -9.08 -9.23 7.41
CA GLN A 98 -9.90 -9.22 6.19
C GLN A 98 -9.06 -9.20 4.93
N VAL A 99 -7.93 -8.48 4.94
CA VAL A 99 -7.04 -8.48 3.78
C VAL A 99 -6.38 -9.85 3.57
N ILE A 100 -5.86 -10.46 4.64
CA ILE A 100 -5.23 -11.80 4.55
C ILE A 100 -6.27 -12.86 4.15
N ASP A 101 -7.50 -12.78 4.64
CA ASP A 101 -8.57 -13.69 4.24
C ASP A 101 -8.88 -13.56 2.74
N CYS A 102 -8.76 -12.35 2.18
CA CYS A 102 -9.05 -12.09 0.77
C CYS A 102 -7.88 -12.34 -0.18
N LEU A 103 -6.68 -11.92 0.20
CA LEU A 103 -5.47 -12.04 -0.61
C LEU A 103 -4.65 -13.28 -0.26
N GLY A 104 -5.05 -14.07 0.74
CA GLY A 104 -4.22 -15.15 1.26
C GLY A 104 -3.01 -14.63 2.06
N PHE A 105 -2.13 -15.56 2.41
CA PHE A 105 -0.88 -15.22 3.10
C PHE A 105 0.11 -14.57 2.14
N PRO A 106 0.81 -13.50 2.58
CA PRO A 106 1.88 -12.92 1.80
C PRO A 106 3.10 -13.86 1.76
N GLU A 107 3.98 -13.67 0.78
CA GLU A 107 5.28 -14.35 0.80
C GLU A 107 6.25 -13.65 1.75
N TYR A 108 6.14 -12.31 1.86
CA TYR A 108 7.06 -11.49 2.64
C TYR A 108 6.34 -10.42 3.48
N PHE A 109 6.99 -9.98 4.54
CA PHE A 109 6.54 -8.88 5.38
C PHE A 109 7.71 -8.01 5.85
N ALA A 110 7.43 -6.78 6.24
CA ALA A 110 8.32 -5.94 7.02
C ALA A 110 7.53 -5.28 8.16
N ALA A 111 8.06 -5.29 9.38
CA ALA A 111 7.41 -4.69 10.54
C ALA A 111 8.42 -3.94 11.40
N TYR A 112 8.26 -2.63 11.55
CA TYR A 112 9.29 -1.78 12.16
C TYR A 112 8.72 -0.49 12.74
N GLU A 113 9.32 0.03 13.81
CA GLU A 113 8.91 1.29 14.41
C GLU A 113 9.10 2.49 13.46
N ALA A 114 8.08 3.34 13.32
CA ALA A 114 8.19 4.54 12.48
C ALA A 114 8.96 5.65 13.21
N ARG A 115 9.84 6.38 12.50
CA ARG A 115 10.48 7.58 13.05
C ARG A 115 9.58 8.80 12.87
N GLY A 116 9.20 9.45 13.98
CA GLY A 116 8.41 10.68 13.92
C GLY A 116 7.93 11.18 15.27
N VAL A 117 7.00 12.14 15.23
CA VAL A 117 6.43 12.86 16.40
C VAL A 117 5.60 11.93 17.31
N GLU A 118 5.11 10.83 16.76
CA GLU A 118 4.29 9.84 17.47
C GLU A 118 5.14 8.61 17.85
N LYS A 119 5.60 8.57 19.11
CA LYS A 119 6.47 7.52 19.67
C LYS A 119 5.87 6.10 19.66
N ASP A 120 4.60 5.97 19.25
CA ASP A 120 3.79 4.75 19.36
C ASP A 120 3.30 4.19 18.01
N SER A 121 3.90 4.61 16.89
CA SER A 121 3.56 4.10 15.55
C SER A 121 4.59 3.07 15.04
N PHE A 122 4.12 2.09 14.26
CA PHE A 122 4.97 1.20 13.49
C PHE A 122 4.39 0.99 12.10
N VAL A 123 5.26 0.65 11.15
CA VAL A 123 4.87 0.28 9.80
C VAL A 123 4.82 -1.23 9.71
N LEU A 124 3.73 -1.74 9.16
CA LEU A 124 3.61 -3.12 8.67
C LEU A 124 3.43 -3.06 7.16
N ALA A 125 4.35 -3.69 6.44
CA ALA A 125 4.23 -3.95 5.02
C ALA A 125 4.00 -5.45 4.79
N LEU A 126 3.00 -5.81 3.98
CA LEU A 126 2.79 -7.18 3.50
C LEU A 126 2.95 -7.21 1.98
N SER A 127 3.83 -8.07 1.47
CA SER A 127 4.16 -8.13 0.04
C SER A 127 3.70 -9.45 -0.59
N TYR A 128 3.04 -9.33 -1.75
CA TYR A 128 2.52 -10.43 -2.56
C TYR A 128 3.14 -10.40 -3.98
N PRO A 129 4.43 -10.75 -4.14
CA PRO A 129 5.14 -10.92 -5.41
C PRO A 129 4.31 -11.37 -6.61
N GLU A 130 3.65 -12.52 -6.52
CA GLU A 130 2.90 -13.08 -7.65
C GLU A 130 1.66 -12.24 -8.02
N LYS A 131 1.20 -11.42 -7.07
CA LYS A 131 0.01 -10.60 -7.21
C LYS A 131 0.33 -9.12 -7.36
N GLY A 132 1.58 -8.68 -7.31
CA GLY A 132 1.91 -7.26 -7.45
C GLY A 132 1.25 -6.35 -6.40
N PHE A 133 0.99 -6.86 -5.19
CA PHE A 133 0.43 -6.05 -4.11
C PHE A 133 1.47 -5.82 -3.01
N GLU A 134 1.52 -4.59 -2.51
CA GLU A 134 2.14 -4.26 -1.24
C GLU A 134 1.16 -3.46 -0.38
N ILE A 135 0.86 -3.96 0.81
CA ILE A 135 -0.04 -3.27 1.74
C ILE A 135 0.83 -2.42 2.65
N TYR A 136 0.59 -1.12 2.70
CA TYR A 136 1.40 -0.20 3.51
C TYR A 136 0.58 0.39 4.64
N HIS A 137 1.22 0.46 5.81
CA HIS A 137 0.80 1.24 6.96
C HIS A 137 -0.43 0.70 7.69
N VAL A 138 -0.15 0.24 8.90
CA VAL A 138 -1.14 0.09 9.95
C VAL A 138 -0.84 1.20 10.96
N SER A 139 -1.52 2.34 10.88
CA SER A 139 -1.35 3.38 11.90
C SER A 139 -2.01 2.94 13.20
N PHE A 140 -1.21 2.75 14.23
CA PHE A 140 -1.70 2.71 15.60
C PHE A 140 -1.81 4.17 16.05
N GLY A 141 -3.03 4.71 16.15
CA GLY A 141 -3.23 5.82 17.09
C GLY A 141 -2.76 5.39 18.49
N ALA A 142 -2.52 6.34 19.41
CA ALA A 142 -1.86 6.21 20.74
C ALA A 142 -2.21 4.96 21.62
N LEU A 143 -1.94 3.77 21.10
CA LEU A 143 -2.34 2.47 21.64
C LEU A 143 -1.09 1.59 21.71
N PRO A 144 -1.05 0.64 22.65
CA PRO A 144 0.13 -0.18 22.88
C PRO A 144 0.55 -0.94 21.62
N LYS A 145 1.87 -1.10 21.45
CA LYS A 145 2.54 -1.92 20.42
C LYS A 145 2.30 -3.41 20.66
N SER A 146 1.04 -3.84 20.65
CA SER A 146 0.64 -5.22 20.87
C SER A 146 0.42 -5.93 19.55
N THR A 147 1.14 -7.03 19.33
CA THR A 147 0.94 -7.91 18.17
C THR A 147 -0.40 -8.67 18.23
N THR A 148 -0.98 -8.82 19.42
CA THR A 148 -2.30 -9.46 19.61
C THR A 148 -3.42 -8.72 18.89
N ASP A 149 -3.32 -7.39 18.74
CA ASP A 149 -4.35 -6.57 18.11
C ASP A 149 -4.20 -6.48 16.59
N LEU A 150 -3.04 -6.85 16.04
CA LEU A 150 -2.71 -6.73 14.62
C LEU A 150 -3.84 -7.18 13.67
N PRO A 151 -4.52 -8.33 13.89
CA PRO A 151 -5.59 -8.78 13.00
C PRO A 151 -6.75 -7.78 12.88
N ALA A 152 -7.07 -7.04 13.94
CA ALA A 152 -8.18 -6.09 14.00
C ALA A 152 -7.80 -4.68 13.51
N ARG A 153 -6.52 -4.46 13.19
CA ARG A 153 -6.05 -3.12 12.83
C ARG A 153 -6.44 -2.78 11.40
N LEU A 154 -6.79 -1.51 11.22
CA LEU A 154 -7.25 -0.97 9.96
C LEU A 154 -6.06 -0.66 9.05
N ILE A 155 -6.20 -0.99 7.78
CA ILE A 155 -5.25 -0.62 6.73
C ILE A 155 -5.61 0.77 6.20
N ASP A 156 -4.63 1.67 6.16
CA ASP A 156 -4.83 3.01 5.64
C ASP A 156 -4.68 3.04 4.12
N ASN A 157 -3.67 2.35 3.58
CA ASN A 157 -3.34 2.39 2.17
C ASN A 157 -2.92 1.02 1.62
N LEU A 158 -3.11 0.85 0.32
CA LEU A 158 -2.63 -0.30 -0.44
C LEU A 158 -1.92 0.19 -1.70
N SER A 159 -0.79 -0.43 -2.02
CA SER A 159 -0.01 -0.19 -3.22
C SER A 159 -0.17 -1.35 -4.18
N VAL A 160 -0.46 -1.04 -5.44
CA VAL A 160 -0.47 -2.00 -6.55
C VAL A 160 0.66 -1.65 -7.49
N VAL A 161 1.47 -2.65 -7.83
CA VAL A 161 2.59 -2.59 -8.76
C VAL A 161 2.55 -3.80 -9.69
N ALA A 162 3.43 -3.85 -10.68
CA ALA A 162 3.58 -5.05 -11.50
C ALA A 162 4.05 -6.25 -10.64
N PRO A 163 3.51 -7.47 -10.85
CA PRO A 163 4.06 -8.67 -10.25
C PRO A 163 5.53 -8.87 -10.64
N GLY A 164 6.35 -9.25 -9.69
CA GLY A 164 7.79 -9.34 -9.91
C GLY A 164 8.56 -9.78 -8.67
N PRO A 165 9.89 -9.86 -8.76
CA PRO A 165 10.72 -10.13 -7.60
C PRO A 165 10.55 -9.00 -6.55
N PRO A 166 10.64 -9.31 -5.24
CA PRO A 166 10.46 -8.32 -4.18
C PRO A 166 11.33 -7.06 -4.34
N GLU A 167 12.54 -7.21 -4.88
CA GLU A 167 13.47 -6.13 -5.19
C GLU A 167 12.86 -5.09 -6.12
N GLN A 168 12.15 -5.54 -7.16
CA GLN A 168 11.51 -4.66 -8.13
C GLN A 168 10.29 -4.00 -7.50
N MET A 169 9.46 -4.77 -6.80
CA MET A 169 8.26 -4.22 -6.15
C MET A 169 8.58 -3.17 -5.08
N VAL A 170 9.56 -3.45 -4.21
CA VAL A 170 10.02 -2.47 -3.20
C VAL A 170 10.59 -1.23 -3.87
N ARG A 171 11.27 -1.36 -5.01
CA ARG A 171 11.67 -0.18 -5.79
C ARG A 171 10.46 0.59 -6.29
N ASP A 172 9.47 -0.07 -6.87
CA ASP A 172 8.28 0.58 -7.42
C ASP A 172 7.39 1.24 -6.33
N VAL A 173 7.40 0.70 -5.10
CA VAL A 173 6.68 1.27 -3.96
C VAL A 173 7.46 2.39 -3.26
N TYR A 174 8.75 2.19 -2.98
CA TYR A 174 9.55 3.10 -2.14
C TYR A 174 10.47 4.05 -2.92
N SER A 175 10.48 4.01 -4.26
CA SER A 175 11.25 4.98 -5.06
C SER A 175 10.77 6.43 -4.87
N TYR A 176 9.59 6.63 -4.29
CA TYR A 176 8.97 7.94 -4.07
C TYR A 176 9.51 8.71 -2.83
N GLY A 177 10.47 8.14 -2.08
CA GLY A 177 11.10 8.83 -0.96
C GLY A 177 12.44 9.45 -1.36
N HIS A 178 12.57 10.78 -1.29
CA HIS A 178 13.86 11.53 -1.37
C HIS A 178 14.90 11.16 -0.29
N LEU A 179 14.67 10.07 0.44
CA LEU A 179 15.61 9.51 1.38
C LEU A 179 16.44 8.47 0.60
N PRO A 180 17.62 8.84 0.07
CA PRO A 180 18.54 7.86 -0.48
C PRO A 180 18.72 6.77 0.58
N SER A 181 18.38 5.52 0.23
CA SER A 181 18.29 4.31 1.07
C SER A 181 16.89 3.75 1.41
N VAL A 182 15.73 4.40 1.14
CA VAL A 182 14.43 3.78 1.54
C VAL A 182 14.21 2.43 0.88
N HIS A 183 14.47 2.30 -0.42
CA HIS A 183 14.33 1.01 -1.12
C HIS A 183 15.33 -0.04 -0.59
N ALA A 184 16.58 0.36 -0.35
CA ALA A 184 17.62 -0.52 0.18
C ALA A 184 17.27 -0.99 1.60
N TRP A 185 16.70 -0.10 2.39
CA TRP A 185 16.24 -0.37 3.73
C TRP A 185 14.98 -1.25 3.72
N GLY A 186 14.00 -0.94 2.86
CA GLY A 186 12.78 -1.74 2.66
C GLY A 186 13.11 -3.18 2.27
N LEU A 187 14.11 -3.37 1.40
CA LEU A 187 14.61 -4.72 1.08
C LEU A 187 15.31 -5.41 2.24
N CYS A 188 16.06 -4.65 3.04
CA CYS A 188 16.81 -5.22 4.14
C CYS A 188 15.91 -5.71 5.29
N VAL A 189 14.80 -5.00 5.57
CA VAL A 189 13.86 -5.39 6.63
C VAL A 189 12.80 -6.39 6.14
N LEU A 190 12.79 -6.70 4.85
CA LEU A 190 11.87 -7.67 4.27
C LEU A 190 12.23 -9.09 4.74
N ARG A 191 11.27 -9.78 5.34
CA ARG A 191 11.42 -11.14 5.88
C ARG A 191 10.35 -12.06 5.28
N PRO A 192 10.62 -13.38 5.13
CA PRO A 192 9.59 -14.33 4.76
C PRO A 192 8.43 -14.35 5.77
N TRP A 193 7.21 -14.60 5.28
CA TRP A 193 6.03 -14.70 6.14
C TRP A 193 6.21 -15.73 7.27
N PRO A 194 5.94 -15.38 8.55
CA PRO A 194 6.20 -16.25 9.69
C PRO A 194 5.10 -17.30 9.89
N GLY A 195 4.17 -17.46 8.94
CA GLY A 195 3.07 -18.41 8.99
C GLY A 195 1.82 -17.91 9.72
N SER A 196 1.93 -16.87 10.56
CA SER A 196 0.77 -16.27 11.24
C SER A 196 1.00 -14.81 11.64
N ILE A 197 -0.08 -14.03 11.74
CA ILE A 197 -0.03 -12.63 12.20
C ILE A 197 0.59 -12.52 13.61
N GLY A 198 0.26 -13.45 14.51
CA GLY A 198 0.74 -13.44 15.89
C GLY A 198 2.25 -13.69 16.04
N ALA A 199 2.90 -14.21 15.00
CA ALA A 199 4.34 -14.44 14.95
C ALA A 199 5.13 -13.27 14.32
N ILE A 200 4.45 -12.18 13.93
CA ILE A 200 5.11 -10.98 13.42
C ILE A 200 5.89 -10.31 14.56
N GLU A 201 7.19 -10.16 14.35
CA GLU A 201 8.08 -9.41 15.23
C GLU A 201 8.18 -7.97 14.72
N ILE A 202 7.91 -6.99 15.59
CA ILE A 202 8.10 -5.57 15.26
C ILE A 202 9.54 -5.19 15.63
N GLU A 203 10.34 -4.83 14.62
CA GLU A 203 11.71 -4.41 14.84
C GLU A 203 11.77 -2.99 15.44
N SER A 204 12.57 -2.82 16.49
CA SER A 204 12.89 -1.50 17.03
C SER A 204 13.72 -0.71 16.02
N PHE A 205 13.40 0.57 15.82
CA PHE A 205 14.19 1.44 14.94
C PHE A 205 15.52 1.83 15.63
N LEU A 206 16.47 0.90 15.66
CA LEU A 206 17.86 1.20 16.00
C LEU A 206 18.57 1.46 14.67
N GLY A 207 18.86 2.75 14.41
CA GLY A 207 19.43 3.23 13.16
C GLY A 207 20.56 2.33 12.68
N ALA A 208 20.39 1.79 11.47
CA ALA A 208 21.20 0.73 10.89
C ALA A 208 21.11 -0.60 11.67
N ASP A 209 20.11 -1.40 11.33
CA ASP A 209 20.33 -2.85 11.35
C ASP A 209 21.68 -3.10 10.65
N PRO A 210 22.64 -3.80 11.30
CA PRO A 210 23.96 -4.06 10.72
C PRO A 210 23.91 -4.73 9.35
N ARG A 211 22.80 -5.42 9.02
CA ARG A 211 22.51 -6.02 7.71
C ARG A 211 22.23 -4.97 6.64
N CYS A 212 21.78 -3.77 7.02
CA CYS A 212 21.37 -2.70 6.12
C CYS A 212 22.44 -1.62 5.92
N LYS A 213 23.71 -1.91 6.20
CA LYS A 213 24.81 -0.99 5.87
C LYS A 213 24.92 -0.90 4.34
N GLN A 214 24.76 0.30 3.81
CA GLN A 214 25.02 0.57 2.39
C GLN A 214 26.48 0.20 2.07
N PRO A 215 26.74 -0.46 0.92
CA PRO A 215 28.09 -0.54 0.37
C PRO A 215 28.62 0.84 -0.03
#